data_AF-A0A8X6US87-F1
#
_entry.id   AF-A0A8X6US87-F1
#
_cell.length_a   1.000
_cell.length_b   1.000
_cell.length_c   1.000
_cell.angle_alpha   90.00
_cell.angle_beta   90.00
_cell.angle_gamma   90.00
#
_symmetry.space_group_name_H-M   'P 1'
#
loop_
_entity.id
_entity.type
_entity.pdbx_description
1 polymer ?
#
loop_
_entity_poly.entity_id
_entity_poly.type
_entity_poly.pdbx_seq_one_letter_code
_entity_poly.pdbx_strand_id
1 'polypeptide(L)'
;MRAPLAEGKDEIEQWRVDMRRMESILERNDGRIVVDIQTTAPEKFSMPAITFCNVNGIIPKKFCYLGVPCIPVRFVKYVINCNNWIQMCEKLGYKLPVDLLPIPYQKALRQNTFSSSLLKSLKKPIAEFFRCKIVSSAGERNCTIDDVLIGSHYSDSDFFGICYTMNSRWTQPNITVEEIKRSDKIEIEFYVDLDDRHLNVSMDTVVRPKYNYPSLVVMQLGLHNNYASLSPYQNGVELLGGKQYEINLKKEVKHLLPAPYQTNCTDYITMWKHRGGVGPLNPIMAMEECKYNFSLQEYGCVPFTVDYPHNDSVCKVCDECFNMTYIESLCEKLLGKYNQPCEYISYSMKMEEKYILIRKQMASTNVPYVNRYIAILNEGAVHERRTSPWRLNLQLMTIRYKSNRHNCIKTAVFTRRCQTIHVDILFNDFEITTSSYKPKLESLELLSIIGSYMGIYLGISMVSVSWLFEMALSFADRFLKKPGKRVRKIEKNKPVYDGRRILFLLSRGLRRRNRVFDFNM
;
A
#
# COMPACT_ATOMS: atom_id res chain seq x y z
N MET A 1 -0.50 79.36 -30.73
CA MET A 1 0.00 77.96 -30.67
C MET A 1 -1.03 77.12 -29.93
N ARG A 2 -1.87 76.37 -30.67
CA ARG A 2 -2.79 75.38 -30.08
C ARG A 2 -2.04 74.06 -30.06
N ALA A 3 -1.74 73.55 -28.87
CA ALA A 3 -1.15 72.23 -28.70
C ALA A 3 -2.18 71.16 -29.11
N PRO A 4 -1.79 70.10 -29.83
CA PRO A 4 -2.70 69.02 -30.21
C PRO A 4 -3.01 68.17 -28.97
N LEU A 5 -4.24 68.27 -28.46
CA LEU A 5 -4.78 67.47 -27.35
C LEU A 5 -5.45 66.17 -27.82
N ALA A 6 -5.22 65.75 -29.07
CA ALA A 6 -5.98 64.68 -29.71
C ALA A 6 -5.32 63.28 -29.68
N GLU A 7 -4.01 63.17 -29.42
CA GLU A 7 -3.32 61.86 -29.47
C GLU A 7 -3.46 61.02 -28.18
N GLY A 8 -3.88 61.59 -27.06
CA GLY A 8 -3.92 60.86 -25.78
C GLY A 8 -5.15 59.95 -25.54
N LYS A 9 -6.20 60.04 -26.38
CA LYS A 9 -7.42 59.23 -26.17
C LYS A 9 -7.25 57.77 -26.58
N ASP A 10 -6.48 57.52 -27.63
CA ASP A 10 -6.29 56.17 -28.17
C ASP A 10 -5.38 55.33 -27.26
N GLU A 11 -4.38 55.94 -26.62
CA GLU A 11 -3.49 55.26 -25.66
C GLU A 11 -4.23 54.81 -24.38
N ILE A 12 -5.14 55.63 -23.85
CA ILE A 12 -5.92 55.29 -22.65
C ILE A 12 -6.88 54.13 -22.93
N GLU A 13 -7.51 54.11 -24.11
CA GLU A 13 -8.43 53.03 -24.45
C GLU A 13 -7.65 51.72 -24.72
N GLN A 14 -6.48 51.80 -25.35
CA GLN A 14 -5.58 50.66 -25.51
C GLN A 14 -5.18 50.08 -24.14
N TRP A 15 -4.82 50.93 -23.18
CA TRP A 15 -4.48 50.48 -21.82
C TRP A 15 -5.65 49.76 -21.11
N ARG A 16 -6.88 50.27 -21.25
CA ARG A 16 -8.07 49.57 -20.70
C ARG A 16 -8.32 48.22 -21.35
N VAL A 17 -8.05 48.08 -22.65
CA VAL A 17 -8.18 46.80 -23.36
C VAL A 17 -7.13 45.82 -22.83
N ASP A 18 -5.89 46.26 -22.66
CA ASP A 18 -4.80 45.41 -22.16
C ASP A 18 -5.02 44.99 -20.69
N MET A 19 -5.52 45.89 -19.83
CA MET A 19 -5.87 45.55 -18.44
C MET A 19 -7.02 44.53 -18.36
N ARG A 20 -8.10 44.71 -19.13
CA ARG A 20 -9.20 43.72 -19.20
C ARG A 20 -8.72 42.38 -19.74
N ARG A 21 -7.79 42.39 -20.70
CA ARG A 21 -7.17 41.17 -21.22
C ARG A 21 -6.38 40.48 -20.12
N MET A 22 -5.59 41.22 -19.33
CA MET A 22 -4.83 40.68 -18.21
C MET A 22 -5.73 40.11 -17.11
N GLU A 23 -6.78 40.83 -16.69
CA GLU A 23 -7.78 40.32 -15.76
C GLU A 23 -8.40 39.01 -16.28
N SER A 24 -8.82 38.97 -17.54
CA SER A 24 -9.37 37.75 -18.13
C SER A 24 -8.36 36.60 -18.22
N ILE A 25 -7.06 36.89 -18.27
CA ILE A 25 -5.98 35.90 -18.26
C ILE A 25 -5.77 35.41 -16.82
N LEU A 26 -5.83 36.29 -15.84
CA LEU A 26 -5.72 35.96 -14.42
C LEU A 26 -6.91 35.11 -13.98
N GLU A 27 -8.14 35.53 -14.27
CA GLU A 27 -9.35 34.76 -13.98
C GLU A 27 -9.36 33.42 -14.71
N ARG A 28 -8.95 33.39 -15.99
CA ARG A 28 -8.89 32.11 -16.73
C ARG A 28 -7.80 31.19 -16.22
N ASN A 29 -6.71 31.71 -15.68
CA ASN A 29 -5.59 30.90 -15.18
C ASN A 29 -5.69 30.60 -13.68
N ASP A 30 -6.64 31.18 -12.95
CA ASP A 30 -6.84 30.89 -11.54
C ASP A 30 -7.14 29.39 -11.36
N GLY A 31 -6.34 28.74 -10.53
CA GLY A 31 -6.38 27.29 -10.34
C GLY A 31 -5.94 26.41 -11.52
N ARG A 32 -5.41 26.96 -12.64
CA ARG A 32 -4.86 26.12 -13.73
C ARG A 32 -3.55 25.46 -13.30
N ILE A 33 -3.48 24.16 -13.55
CA ILE A 33 -2.34 23.31 -13.24
C ILE A 33 -1.71 22.79 -14.54
N VAL A 34 -0.39 22.62 -14.51
CA VAL A 34 0.37 21.90 -15.54
C VAL A 34 0.85 20.60 -14.90
N VAL A 35 0.76 19.50 -15.66
CA VAL A 35 1.22 18.18 -15.21
C VAL A 35 2.58 17.91 -15.83
N ASP A 36 3.59 17.80 -14.98
CA ASP A 36 4.94 17.39 -15.34
C ASP A 36 5.06 15.88 -15.13
N ILE A 37 5.23 15.11 -16.21
CA ILE A 37 5.32 13.66 -16.18
C ILE A 37 6.77 13.27 -16.44
N GLN A 38 7.39 12.61 -15.46
CA GLN A 38 8.77 12.17 -15.53
C GLN A 38 8.83 10.68 -15.23
N THR A 39 9.40 9.89 -16.15
CA THR A 39 9.71 8.49 -15.91
C THR A 39 11.20 8.36 -15.61
N THR A 40 11.51 7.78 -14.45
CA THR A 40 12.88 7.55 -14.00
C THR A 40 13.06 6.08 -13.65
N ALA A 41 14.29 5.57 -13.77
CA ALA A 41 14.63 4.20 -13.41
C ALA A 41 15.79 4.22 -12.40
N PRO A 42 15.52 4.61 -11.14
CA PRO A 42 16.55 4.85 -10.15
C PRO A 42 17.27 3.54 -9.76
N GLU A 43 18.54 3.65 -9.37
CA GLU A 43 19.33 2.49 -8.91
C GLU A 43 18.80 1.93 -7.58
N LYS A 44 18.29 2.81 -6.70
CA LYS A 44 17.70 2.46 -5.40
C LYS A 44 16.32 3.09 -5.27
N PHE A 45 15.42 2.38 -4.60
CA PHE A 45 14.07 2.86 -4.33
C PHE A 45 13.47 2.19 -3.09
N SER A 46 12.39 2.77 -2.58
CA SER A 46 11.64 2.21 -1.45
C SER A 46 10.96 0.89 -1.83
N MET A 47 11.25 -0.15 -1.06
CA MET A 47 10.56 -1.42 -1.14
C MET A 47 9.06 -1.21 -0.87
N PRO A 48 8.13 -1.76 -1.67
CA PRO A 48 6.70 -1.67 -1.38
C PRO A 48 6.35 -2.39 -0.07
N ALA A 49 5.17 -2.07 0.49
CA ALA A 49 4.55 -2.99 1.43
C ALA A 49 3.95 -4.18 0.67
N ILE A 50 4.12 -5.37 1.24
CA ILE A 50 3.63 -6.62 0.66
C ILE A 50 2.61 -7.19 1.63
N THR A 51 1.35 -7.21 1.20
CA THR A 51 0.25 -7.83 1.95
C THR A 51 -0.12 -9.14 1.31
N PHE A 52 -0.25 -10.19 2.11
CA PHE A 52 -0.73 -11.48 1.64
C PHE A 52 -1.72 -12.09 2.63
N CYS A 53 -2.74 -12.77 2.12
CA CYS A 53 -3.78 -13.42 2.90
C CYS A 53 -3.75 -14.93 2.69
N ASN A 54 -3.52 -15.65 3.77
CA ASN A 54 -3.63 -17.11 3.76
C ASN A 54 -5.03 -17.49 4.25
N VAL A 55 -5.87 -17.97 3.33
CA VAL A 55 -7.22 -18.46 3.67
C VAL A 55 -7.16 -19.66 4.63
N ASN A 56 -6.02 -20.37 4.65
CA ASN A 56 -5.74 -21.52 5.52
C ASN A 56 -4.76 -21.16 6.66
N GLY A 57 -4.64 -19.86 6.98
CA GLY A 57 -3.75 -19.33 8.01
C GLY A 57 -4.18 -19.60 9.45
N ILE A 58 -5.18 -20.45 9.67
CA ILE A 58 -5.69 -20.84 10.99
C ILE A 58 -5.26 -22.27 11.37
N ILE A 59 -5.14 -22.54 12.67
CA ILE A 59 -4.86 -23.86 13.24
C ILE A 59 -6.20 -24.59 13.41
N PRO A 60 -6.56 -25.52 12.50
CA PRO A 60 -7.91 -26.06 12.43
C PRO A 60 -8.27 -26.83 13.72
N LYS A 61 -7.30 -27.52 14.32
CA LYS A 61 -7.46 -28.21 15.61
C LYS A 61 -8.01 -27.31 16.72
N LYS A 62 -7.65 -26.03 16.74
CA LYS A 62 -8.11 -25.10 17.78
C LYS A 62 -9.58 -24.72 17.61
N PHE A 63 -10.09 -24.69 16.37
CA PHE A 63 -11.51 -24.46 16.11
C PHE A 63 -12.40 -25.57 16.68
N CYS A 64 -11.92 -26.81 16.71
CA CYS A 64 -12.66 -27.92 17.34
C CYS A 64 -12.98 -27.70 18.82
N TYR A 65 -12.27 -26.78 19.50
CA TYR A 65 -12.46 -26.49 20.91
C TYR A 65 -13.31 -25.22 21.17
N LEU A 66 -13.75 -24.50 20.13
CA LEU A 66 -14.54 -23.26 20.25
C LEU A 66 -16.05 -23.51 20.38
N GLY A 67 -16.44 -24.51 21.18
CA GLY A 67 -17.85 -24.81 21.47
C GLY A 67 -18.58 -25.63 20.40
N VAL A 68 -17.96 -25.94 19.26
CA VAL A 68 -18.50 -26.90 18.29
C VAL A 68 -17.52 -28.05 18.09
N PRO A 69 -17.78 -29.23 18.69
CA PRO A 69 -16.88 -30.36 18.55
C PRO A 69 -16.78 -30.79 17.09
N CYS A 70 -15.55 -31.04 16.64
CA CYS A 70 -15.32 -31.64 15.33
C CYS A 70 -15.99 -33.02 15.25
N ILE A 71 -16.58 -33.32 14.09
CA ILE A 71 -17.44 -34.50 13.93
C ILE A 71 -16.58 -35.66 13.39
N PRO A 72 -16.41 -36.79 14.11
CA PRO A 72 -15.65 -37.93 13.60
C PRO A 72 -16.28 -38.49 12.31
N VAL A 73 -15.50 -38.75 11.25
CA VAL A 73 -15.98 -39.22 9.91
C VAL A 73 -17.05 -40.30 9.97
N ARG A 74 -16.98 -41.23 10.93
CA ARG A 74 -17.99 -42.30 11.10
C ARG A 74 -19.42 -41.79 11.20
N PHE A 75 -19.62 -40.62 11.79
CA PHE A 75 -20.94 -39.96 11.89
C PHE A 75 -21.23 -39.09 10.65
N VAL A 76 -20.18 -38.68 9.95
CA VAL A 76 -20.27 -37.77 8.81
C VAL A 76 -20.66 -38.54 7.55
N LYS A 77 -20.33 -39.84 7.40
CA LYS A 77 -20.76 -40.66 6.23
C LYS A 77 -22.26 -40.59 5.89
N TYR A 78 -23.13 -40.28 6.86
CA TYR A 78 -24.56 -40.11 6.65
C TYR A 78 -25.01 -38.64 6.45
N VAL A 79 -24.10 -37.69 6.69
CA VAL A 79 -24.36 -36.24 6.79
C VAL A 79 -23.51 -35.42 5.81
N ILE A 80 -22.46 -35.97 5.17
CA ILE A 80 -21.69 -35.25 4.14
C ILE A 80 -22.57 -35.03 2.94
N ASN A 81 -23.24 -33.89 2.96
CA ASN A 81 -23.70 -33.27 1.76
C ASN A 81 -22.47 -32.73 1.05
N CYS A 82 -22.00 -33.42 0.00
CA CYS A 82 -20.89 -32.93 -0.82
C CYS A 82 -21.17 -31.53 -1.39
N ASN A 83 -22.43 -31.06 -1.39
CA ASN A 83 -22.77 -29.68 -1.71
C ASN A 83 -22.10 -28.66 -0.78
N ASN A 84 -21.79 -29.02 0.47
CA ASN A 84 -21.15 -28.10 1.41
C ASN A 84 -19.62 -28.09 1.28
N TRP A 85 -19.01 -29.16 0.75
CA TRP A 85 -17.55 -29.30 0.58
C TRP A 85 -17.19 -29.83 -0.81
N ILE A 86 -17.76 -29.20 -1.84
CA ILE A 86 -17.65 -29.64 -3.24
C ILE A 86 -16.20 -29.88 -3.64
N GLN A 87 -15.32 -28.90 -3.36
CA GLN A 87 -13.91 -28.96 -3.72
C GLN A 87 -13.18 -30.17 -3.11
N MET A 88 -13.54 -30.55 -1.89
CA MET A 88 -12.95 -31.68 -1.20
C MET A 88 -13.47 -33.00 -1.77
N CYS A 89 -14.79 -33.10 -2.01
CA CYS A 89 -15.41 -34.28 -2.59
C CYS A 89 -14.98 -34.54 -4.03
N GLU A 90 -14.87 -33.51 -4.87
CA GLU A 90 -14.41 -33.63 -6.25
C GLU A 90 -12.98 -34.17 -6.32
N LYS A 91 -12.11 -33.74 -5.40
CA LYS A 91 -10.67 -34.08 -5.41
C LYS A 91 -10.33 -35.41 -4.74
N LEU A 92 -10.99 -35.74 -3.63
CA LEU A 92 -10.77 -37.01 -2.91
C LEU A 92 -11.65 -38.16 -3.43
N GLY A 93 -12.68 -37.84 -4.20
CA GLY A 93 -13.77 -38.75 -4.51
C GLY A 93 -14.52 -39.19 -3.25
N TYR A 94 -15.31 -40.26 -3.37
CA TYR A 94 -16.09 -40.82 -2.26
C TYR A 94 -15.25 -41.49 -1.15
N LYS A 95 -13.92 -41.56 -1.30
CA LYS A 95 -13.01 -42.24 -0.36
C LYS A 95 -12.33 -41.24 0.57
N LEU A 96 -13.08 -40.73 1.55
CA LEU A 96 -12.53 -39.84 2.57
C LEU A 96 -11.58 -40.57 3.52
N PRO A 97 -10.53 -39.90 4.05
CA PRO A 97 -9.69 -40.45 5.11
C PRO A 97 -10.53 -40.84 6.33
N VAL A 98 -10.21 -41.97 6.96
CA VAL A 98 -10.93 -42.46 8.16
C VAL A 98 -10.76 -41.50 9.35
N ASP A 99 -9.63 -40.80 9.39
CA ASP A 99 -9.21 -39.87 10.42
C ASP A 99 -9.48 -38.40 10.09
N LEU A 100 -10.22 -38.12 9.01
CA LEU A 100 -10.65 -36.76 8.70
C LEU A 100 -11.56 -36.23 9.83
N LEU A 101 -11.35 -34.97 10.20
CA LEU A 101 -12.11 -34.26 11.22
C LEU A 101 -12.70 -33.00 10.60
N PRO A 102 -13.90 -33.06 10.02
CA PRO A 102 -14.55 -31.87 9.53
C PRO A 102 -14.86 -30.89 10.66
N ILE A 103 -14.53 -29.63 10.39
CA ILE A 103 -14.77 -28.45 11.19
C ILE A 103 -15.97 -27.70 10.60
N PRO A 104 -17.01 -27.47 11.41
CA PRO A 104 -18.17 -26.68 11.02
C PRO A 104 -17.88 -25.18 11.20
N TYR A 105 -17.01 -24.61 10.35
CA TYR A 105 -16.55 -23.22 10.47
C TYR A 105 -17.69 -22.21 10.62
N GLN A 106 -18.70 -22.26 9.75
CA GLN A 106 -19.85 -21.34 9.83
C GLN A 106 -20.56 -21.40 11.18
N LYS A 107 -20.71 -22.58 11.78
CA LYS A 107 -21.32 -22.71 13.11
C LYS A 107 -20.44 -22.10 14.19
N ALA A 108 -19.12 -22.33 14.13
CA ALA A 108 -18.17 -21.72 15.06
C ALA A 108 -18.16 -20.19 14.94
N LEU A 109 -18.16 -19.68 13.71
CA LEU A 109 -18.23 -18.25 13.40
C LEU A 109 -19.54 -17.62 13.87
N ARG A 110 -20.68 -18.33 13.78
CA ARG A 110 -21.99 -17.85 14.25
C ARG A 110 -22.14 -17.83 15.77
N GLN A 111 -21.37 -18.66 16.47
CA GLN A 111 -21.51 -18.84 17.92
C GLN A 111 -20.49 -18.05 18.75
N ASN A 112 -19.39 -17.62 18.14
CA ASN A 112 -18.29 -17.01 18.87
C ASN A 112 -17.95 -15.62 18.32
N THR A 113 -17.77 -14.67 19.23
CA THR A 113 -17.04 -13.43 18.97
C THR A 113 -15.56 -13.70 19.21
N PHE A 114 -14.69 -13.26 18.29
CA PHE A 114 -13.27 -13.58 18.34
C PHE A 114 -12.47 -12.41 18.90
N SER A 115 -12.06 -12.49 20.16
CA SER A 115 -11.12 -11.52 20.73
C SER A 115 -9.76 -11.56 20.01
N SER A 116 -9.00 -10.46 20.07
CA SER A 116 -7.64 -10.43 19.50
C SER A 116 -6.71 -11.50 20.10
N SER A 117 -6.84 -11.79 21.40
CA SER A 117 -6.10 -12.90 22.04
C SER A 117 -6.50 -14.27 21.49
N LEU A 118 -7.80 -14.49 21.25
CA LEU A 118 -8.28 -15.72 20.65
C LEU A 118 -7.80 -15.85 19.19
N LEU A 119 -7.94 -14.81 18.37
CA LEU A 119 -7.43 -14.78 16.99
C LEU A 119 -5.93 -15.04 16.93
N LYS A 120 -5.15 -14.43 17.83
CA LYS A 120 -3.70 -14.67 17.97
C LYS A 120 -3.40 -16.13 18.33
N SER A 121 -4.27 -16.80 19.06
CA SER A 121 -4.13 -18.23 19.34
C SER A 121 -4.54 -19.09 18.16
N LEU A 122 -5.50 -18.67 17.34
CA LEU A 122 -6.02 -19.43 16.21
C LEU A 122 -5.10 -19.36 14.98
N LYS A 123 -4.30 -18.31 14.82
CA LYS A 123 -3.40 -18.16 13.67
C LYS A 123 -2.26 -19.19 13.65
N LYS A 124 -1.90 -19.68 12.46
CA LYS A 124 -0.63 -20.37 12.21
C LYS A 124 0.52 -19.36 12.30
N PRO A 125 1.66 -19.69 12.96
CA PRO A 125 2.84 -18.84 12.94
C PRO A 125 3.30 -18.58 11.49
N ILE A 126 3.61 -17.32 11.16
CA ILE A 126 4.04 -16.91 9.82
C ILE A 126 5.24 -17.74 9.31
N ALA A 127 6.20 -18.04 10.18
CA ALA A 127 7.40 -18.82 9.84
C ALA A 127 7.11 -20.26 9.39
N GLU A 128 5.94 -20.82 9.69
CA GLU A 128 5.56 -22.18 9.26
C GLU A 128 5.16 -22.22 7.79
N PHE A 129 4.66 -21.11 7.23
CA PHE A 129 4.09 -21.09 5.88
C PHE A 129 4.64 -19.99 4.98
N PHE A 130 5.49 -19.10 5.48
CA PHE A 130 6.03 -17.98 4.72
C PHE A 130 7.54 -17.90 4.90
N ARG A 131 8.25 -17.79 3.77
CA ARG A 131 9.67 -17.50 3.73
C ARG A 131 9.91 -16.41 2.69
N CYS A 132 10.80 -15.49 3.02
CA CYS A 132 11.13 -14.37 2.14
C CYS A 132 12.62 -14.07 2.26
N LYS A 133 13.26 -13.91 1.10
CA LYS A 133 14.64 -13.46 1.02
C LYS A 133 14.83 -12.46 -0.11
N ILE A 134 15.74 -11.53 0.10
CA ILE A 134 16.20 -10.55 -0.88
C ILE A 134 17.52 -11.06 -1.42
N VAL A 135 17.55 -11.36 -2.71
CA VAL A 135 18.73 -11.84 -3.43
C VAL A 135 19.32 -10.67 -4.20
N SER A 136 20.59 -10.36 -3.93
CA SER A 136 21.35 -9.29 -4.55
C SER A 136 22.65 -9.82 -5.14
N SER A 137 23.36 -9.00 -5.92
CA SER A 137 24.72 -9.33 -6.37
C SER A 137 25.73 -9.48 -5.23
N ALA A 138 25.45 -8.87 -4.06
CA ALA A 138 26.32 -8.93 -2.89
C ALA A 138 26.03 -10.14 -1.97
N GLY A 139 24.96 -10.90 -2.24
CA GLY A 139 24.52 -12.03 -1.42
C GLY A 139 23.02 -12.07 -1.20
N GLU A 140 22.57 -13.00 -0.37
CA GLU A 140 21.17 -13.14 0.03
C GLU A 140 20.97 -12.75 1.51
N ARG A 141 19.83 -12.14 1.82
CA ARG A 141 19.41 -11.84 3.19
C ARG A 141 17.93 -12.13 3.37
N ASN A 142 17.53 -12.56 4.57
CA ASN A 142 16.11 -12.77 4.88
C ASN A 142 15.38 -11.41 4.96
N CYS A 143 14.10 -11.40 4.59
CA CYS A 143 13.23 -10.24 4.81
C CYS A 143 12.94 -10.06 6.30
N THR A 144 12.72 -8.83 6.74
CA THR A 144 12.34 -8.53 8.13
C THR A 144 10.87 -8.89 8.36
N ILE A 145 10.59 -9.76 9.33
CA ILE A 145 9.23 -10.28 9.62
C ILE A 145 8.73 -9.82 11.01
N ASP A 146 9.56 -9.14 11.80
CA ASP A 146 9.22 -8.76 13.18
C ASP A 146 8.11 -7.69 13.26
N ASP A 147 8.03 -6.82 12.25
CA ASP A 147 7.06 -5.71 12.17
C ASP A 147 5.85 -6.03 11.26
N VAL A 148 5.46 -7.30 11.16
CA VAL A 148 4.33 -7.68 10.31
C VAL A 148 3.01 -7.23 10.94
N LEU A 149 2.33 -6.30 10.27
CA LEU A 149 0.97 -5.92 10.61
C LEU A 149 0.06 -7.11 10.32
N ILE A 150 -0.77 -7.46 11.30
CA ILE A 150 -1.74 -8.54 11.18
C ILE A 150 -3.12 -7.89 11.12
N GLY A 151 -3.77 -8.02 9.97
CA GLY A 151 -5.15 -7.59 9.77
C GLY A 151 -6.05 -8.80 9.57
N SER A 152 -7.28 -8.72 10.09
CA SER A 152 -8.38 -9.52 9.55
C SER A 152 -8.90 -8.78 8.32
N HIS A 153 -8.80 -9.40 7.14
CA HIS A 153 -9.36 -8.82 5.94
C HIS A 153 -10.57 -9.63 5.50
N TYR A 154 -11.54 -8.91 4.96
CA TYR A 154 -12.70 -9.48 4.30
C TYR A 154 -12.25 -10.41 3.17
N SER A 155 -12.84 -11.61 3.14
CA SER A 155 -12.75 -12.53 2.01
C SER A 155 -14.17 -12.81 1.52
N ASP A 156 -14.33 -12.97 0.21
CA ASP A 156 -15.60 -13.36 -0.42
C ASP A 156 -16.11 -14.76 -0.01
N SER A 157 -15.39 -15.48 0.85
CA SER A 157 -15.62 -16.89 1.17
C SER A 157 -16.43 -17.17 2.45
N ASP A 158 -17.20 -16.20 2.96
CA ASP A 158 -17.89 -16.27 4.27
C ASP A 158 -16.96 -16.63 5.45
N PHE A 159 -15.65 -16.47 5.25
CA PHE A 159 -14.61 -16.88 6.18
C PHE A 159 -13.54 -15.79 6.22
N PHE A 160 -13.13 -15.34 7.42
CA PHE A 160 -12.14 -14.28 7.51
C PHE A 160 -10.75 -14.78 7.09
N GLY A 161 -10.09 -14.03 6.21
CA GLY A 161 -8.69 -14.26 5.86
C GLY A 161 -7.78 -13.65 6.92
N ILE A 162 -6.78 -14.40 7.39
CA ILE A 162 -5.69 -13.80 8.20
C ILE A 162 -4.63 -13.33 7.23
N CYS A 163 -4.37 -12.02 7.24
CA CYS A 163 -3.39 -11.42 6.36
C CYS A 163 -2.27 -10.77 7.13
N TYR A 164 -1.18 -10.63 6.40
CA TYR A 164 0.11 -10.24 6.91
C TYR A 164 0.66 -9.18 5.97
N THR A 165 1.01 -8.02 6.49
CA THR A 165 1.67 -6.95 5.73
C THR A 165 3.09 -6.77 6.25
N MET A 166 4.09 -7.06 5.40
CA MET A 166 5.48 -6.75 5.70
C MET A 166 5.85 -5.37 5.16
N ASN A 167 6.88 -4.76 5.77
CA ASN A 167 7.38 -3.42 5.41
C ASN A 167 6.28 -2.34 5.44
N SER A 168 5.29 -2.52 6.32
CA SER A 168 4.30 -1.49 6.66
C SER A 168 4.93 -0.45 7.57
N ARG A 169 4.40 0.76 7.52
CA ARG A 169 4.70 1.85 8.45
C ARG A 169 3.50 2.21 9.31
N TRP A 170 2.40 1.47 9.21
CA TRP A 170 1.26 1.61 10.09
C TRP A 170 1.71 1.54 11.55
N THR A 171 1.27 2.49 12.40
CA THR A 171 1.70 2.72 13.80
C THR A 171 3.17 3.09 14.00
N GLN A 172 3.96 3.25 12.92
CA GLN A 172 5.41 3.44 12.98
C GLN A 172 5.86 4.62 12.09
N PRO A 173 5.44 5.86 12.38
CA PRO A 173 5.65 7.02 11.50
C PRO A 173 7.12 7.46 11.35
N ASN A 174 7.98 7.04 12.28
CA ASN A 174 9.39 7.45 12.34
C ASN A 174 10.35 6.41 11.77
N ILE A 175 9.88 5.23 11.35
CA ILE A 175 10.75 4.17 10.82
C ILE A 175 11.02 4.43 9.34
N THR A 176 12.29 4.44 8.96
CA THR A 176 12.73 4.62 7.58
C THR A 176 12.32 3.44 6.72
N VAL A 177 11.74 3.68 5.54
CA VAL A 177 11.37 2.62 4.59
C VAL A 177 12.61 1.88 4.12
N GLU A 178 12.51 0.55 4.04
CA GLU A 178 13.59 -0.28 3.54
C GLU A 178 13.85 0.03 2.05
N GLU A 179 15.12 0.24 1.69
CA GLU A 179 15.52 0.48 0.30
C GLU A 179 16.02 -0.81 -0.34
N ILE A 180 15.69 -0.97 -1.62
CA ILE A 180 16.16 -2.07 -2.48
C ILE A 180 16.81 -1.52 -3.73
N LYS A 181 17.76 -2.27 -4.30
CA LYS A 181 18.39 -1.93 -5.56
C LYS A 181 17.61 -2.50 -6.72
N ARG A 182 17.73 -1.86 -7.89
CA ARG A 182 17.17 -2.34 -9.16
C ARG A 182 17.68 -3.74 -9.56
N SER A 183 18.91 -4.08 -9.16
CA SER A 183 19.51 -5.40 -9.38
C SER A 183 19.04 -6.48 -8.41
N ASP A 184 18.31 -6.11 -7.36
CA ASP A 184 17.84 -7.06 -6.35
C ASP A 184 16.60 -7.80 -6.88
N LYS A 185 16.29 -8.92 -6.24
CA LYS A 185 15.07 -9.71 -6.46
C LYS A 185 14.54 -10.17 -5.10
N ILE A 186 13.23 -10.15 -4.90
CA ILE A 186 12.61 -10.74 -3.70
C ILE A 186 12.08 -12.13 -4.06
N GLU A 187 12.58 -13.15 -3.39
CA GLU A 187 12.08 -14.53 -3.47
C GLU A 187 11.17 -14.79 -2.28
N ILE A 188 9.90 -15.11 -2.57
CA ILE A 188 8.89 -15.45 -1.58
C ILE A 188 8.44 -16.89 -1.83
N GLU A 189 8.40 -17.67 -0.75
CA GLU A 189 7.83 -19.02 -0.74
C GLU A 189 6.65 -19.04 0.24
N PHE A 190 5.46 -19.32 -0.28
CA PHE A 190 4.29 -19.64 0.54
C PHE A 190 4.08 -21.15 0.57
N TYR A 191 3.76 -21.68 1.74
CA TYR A 191 3.37 -23.08 1.93
C TYR A 191 1.95 -23.16 2.50
N VAL A 192 0.97 -23.37 1.63
CA VAL A 192 -0.43 -23.43 2.05
C VAL A 192 -0.73 -24.85 2.54
N ASP A 193 -0.41 -25.10 3.80
CA ASP A 193 -0.63 -26.38 4.47
C ASP A 193 -2.13 -26.71 4.53
N LEU A 194 -2.54 -27.62 3.64
CA LEU A 194 -3.88 -28.19 3.57
C LEU A 194 -3.98 -29.55 4.25
N ASP A 195 -2.87 -30.15 4.71
CA ASP A 195 -2.92 -31.50 5.24
C ASP A 195 -3.00 -31.54 6.77
N ASP A 196 -2.38 -30.58 7.47
CA ASP A 196 -2.12 -30.60 8.92
C ASP A 196 -1.47 -31.94 9.35
N ARG A 197 -0.62 -32.49 8.48
CA ARG A 197 0.11 -33.75 8.69
C ARG A 197 1.60 -33.46 8.46
N HIS A 198 2.31 -33.18 9.55
CA HIS A 198 3.78 -33.04 9.69
C HIS A 198 4.63 -32.91 8.42
N LEU A 199 5.46 -31.86 8.39
CA LEU A 199 6.44 -31.51 7.34
C LEU A 199 7.46 -32.60 6.93
N ASN A 200 7.48 -33.76 7.61
CA ASN A 200 8.43 -34.84 7.36
C ASN A 200 8.02 -35.77 6.21
N VAL A 201 6.96 -35.43 5.48
CA VAL A 201 6.52 -36.19 4.31
C VAL A 201 7.25 -35.69 3.06
N SER A 202 7.65 -36.63 2.19
CA SER A 202 8.28 -36.32 0.90
C SER A 202 7.40 -35.38 0.05
N MET A 203 8.03 -34.47 -0.70
CA MET A 203 7.35 -33.47 -1.54
C MET A 203 6.36 -34.08 -2.54
N ASP A 204 6.59 -35.33 -2.95
CA ASP A 204 5.82 -36.06 -3.96
C ASP A 204 4.77 -37.00 -3.36
N THR A 205 4.78 -37.22 -2.05
CA THR A 205 3.80 -38.08 -1.41
C THR A 205 2.47 -37.35 -1.31
N VAL A 206 1.40 -38.01 -1.74
CA VAL A 206 0.03 -37.48 -1.62
C VAL A 206 -0.41 -37.64 -0.16
N VAL A 207 -0.62 -36.51 0.52
CA VAL A 207 -1.00 -36.48 1.94
C VAL A 207 -2.42 -35.98 2.07
N ARG A 208 -3.36 -36.89 2.29
CA ARG A 208 -4.78 -36.51 2.37
C ARG A 208 -5.03 -35.62 3.58
N PRO A 209 -5.94 -34.64 3.47
CA PRO A 209 -6.14 -33.66 4.52
C PRO A 209 -6.75 -34.27 5.77
N LYS A 210 -6.31 -33.79 6.94
CA LYS A 210 -6.87 -34.18 8.25
C LYS A 210 -8.11 -33.36 8.61
N TYR A 211 -8.28 -32.17 8.05
CA TYR A 211 -9.45 -31.30 8.25
C TYR A 211 -9.98 -30.82 6.90
N ASN A 212 -11.23 -30.38 6.85
CA ASN A 212 -11.70 -29.57 5.73
C ASN A 212 -11.13 -28.15 5.87
N TYR A 213 -10.77 -27.57 4.74
CA TYR A 213 -10.34 -26.18 4.64
C TYR A 213 -11.39 -25.39 3.84
N PRO A 214 -11.60 -24.11 4.15
CA PRO A 214 -12.65 -23.30 3.52
C PRO A 214 -12.38 -23.00 2.04
N SER A 215 -11.12 -23.06 1.61
CA SER A 215 -10.73 -22.76 0.23
C SER A 215 -9.62 -23.69 -0.27
N LEU A 216 -9.34 -23.59 -1.58
CA LEU A 216 -8.24 -24.27 -2.27
C LEU A 216 -6.87 -23.74 -1.83
N VAL A 217 -5.81 -24.30 -2.43
CA VAL A 217 -4.42 -23.82 -2.31
C VAL A 217 -4.29 -22.48 -3.03
N VAL A 218 -4.79 -21.43 -2.38
CA VAL A 218 -4.86 -20.08 -2.91
C VAL A 218 -4.28 -19.11 -1.89
N MET A 219 -3.45 -18.17 -2.37
CA MET A 219 -2.95 -17.03 -1.61
C MET A 219 -3.35 -15.76 -2.35
N GLN A 220 -3.88 -14.76 -1.64
CA GLN A 220 -4.03 -13.43 -2.21
C GLN A 220 -2.78 -12.63 -1.91
N LEU A 221 -2.26 -11.90 -2.90
CA LEU A 221 -1.06 -11.06 -2.78
C LEU A 221 -1.36 -9.65 -3.30
N GLY A 222 -1.05 -8.63 -2.51
CA GLY A 222 -1.19 -7.22 -2.87
C GLY A 222 0.10 -6.46 -2.58
N LEU A 223 0.44 -5.54 -3.48
CA LEU A 223 1.60 -4.66 -3.36
C LEU A 223 1.13 -3.22 -3.33
N HIS A 224 1.50 -2.49 -2.28
CA HIS A 224 0.97 -1.15 -2.06
C HIS A 224 1.97 -0.23 -1.35
N ASN A 225 1.56 1.03 -1.18
CA ASN A 225 2.29 2.03 -0.43
C ASN A 225 2.54 1.57 1.03
N ASN A 226 3.73 1.82 1.56
CA ASN A 226 4.16 1.42 2.91
C ASN A 226 3.30 2.00 4.02
N TYR A 227 2.69 3.16 3.79
CA TYR A 227 1.87 3.83 4.79
C TYR A 227 0.45 3.25 4.86
N ALA A 228 -0.06 2.69 3.76
CA ALA A 228 -1.40 2.16 3.66
C ALA A 228 -1.45 0.69 4.08
N SER A 229 -2.61 0.25 4.55
CA SER A 229 -2.96 -1.15 4.70
C SER A 229 -4.14 -1.41 3.77
N LEU A 230 -3.94 -2.23 2.74
CA LEU A 230 -4.97 -2.55 1.75
C LEU A 230 -5.21 -4.06 1.75
N SER A 231 -6.48 -4.46 1.70
CA SER A 231 -6.81 -5.87 1.44
C SER A 231 -6.38 -6.30 0.04
N PRO A 232 -5.63 -7.41 -0.09
CA PRO A 232 -5.31 -7.99 -1.38
C PRO A 232 -6.52 -8.64 -2.05
N TYR A 233 -7.67 -8.78 -1.38
CA TYR A 233 -8.90 -9.22 -2.04
C TYR A 233 -9.48 -8.12 -2.94
N GLN A 234 -9.25 -6.84 -2.63
CA GLN A 234 -9.75 -5.72 -3.45
C GLN A 234 -8.79 -5.35 -4.59
N ASN A 235 -7.48 -5.31 -4.30
CA ASN A 235 -6.48 -4.75 -5.21
C ASN A 235 -5.28 -5.70 -5.45
N GLY A 236 -5.41 -6.97 -5.07
CA GLY A 236 -4.35 -7.97 -5.21
C GLY A 236 -4.54 -8.91 -6.38
N VAL A 237 -3.73 -9.97 -6.38
CA VAL A 237 -3.77 -11.07 -7.32
C VAL A 237 -3.90 -12.40 -6.59
N GLU A 238 -4.64 -13.30 -7.21
CA GLU A 238 -4.79 -14.67 -6.74
C GLU A 238 -3.62 -15.54 -7.22
N LEU A 239 -2.93 -16.19 -6.28
CA LEU A 239 -1.82 -17.09 -6.54
C LEU A 239 -2.22 -18.53 -6.22
N LEU A 240 -1.99 -19.42 -7.17
CA LEU A 240 -2.35 -20.83 -7.09
C LEU A 240 -1.16 -21.70 -6.70
N GLY A 241 -1.43 -22.70 -5.87
CA GLY A 241 -0.50 -23.75 -5.49
C GLY A 241 0.19 -24.49 -6.64
N GLY A 242 1.46 -24.86 -6.42
CA GLY A 242 2.26 -25.64 -7.36
C GLY A 242 2.78 -24.85 -8.57
N LYS A 243 2.78 -23.52 -8.47
CA LYS A 243 3.21 -22.61 -9.53
C LYS A 243 4.32 -21.68 -9.03
N GLN A 244 5.07 -21.18 -10.00
CA GLN A 244 6.04 -20.11 -9.80
C GLN A 244 5.55 -18.87 -10.54
N TYR A 245 5.59 -17.72 -9.87
CA TYR A 245 5.15 -16.45 -10.41
C TYR A 245 6.33 -15.50 -10.51
N GLU A 246 6.52 -14.85 -11.65
CA GLU A 246 7.45 -13.74 -11.82
C GLU A 246 6.66 -12.45 -11.95
N ILE A 247 6.87 -11.52 -11.01
CA ILE A 247 6.15 -10.26 -10.93
C ILE A 247 7.12 -9.13 -11.25
N ASN A 248 6.85 -8.40 -12.32
CA ASN A 248 7.53 -7.15 -12.64
C ASN A 248 6.69 -5.98 -12.13
N LEU A 249 7.31 -5.04 -11.42
CA LEU A 249 6.63 -3.89 -10.84
C LEU A 249 6.92 -2.60 -11.58
N LYS A 250 5.90 -1.75 -11.65
CA LYS A 250 6.05 -0.32 -11.96
C LYS A 250 5.42 0.50 -10.85
N LYS A 251 6.05 1.62 -10.50
CA LYS A 251 5.56 2.54 -9.48
C LYS A 251 5.06 3.81 -10.12
N GLU A 252 3.89 4.25 -9.70
CA GLU A 252 3.33 5.54 -10.08
C GLU A 252 3.22 6.42 -8.84
N VAL A 253 3.76 7.64 -8.95
CA VAL A 253 3.68 8.66 -7.91
C VAL A 253 2.99 9.87 -8.48
N LYS A 254 1.96 10.39 -7.81
CA LYS A 254 1.31 11.65 -8.16
C LYS A 254 1.42 12.63 -7.00
N HIS A 255 1.90 13.83 -7.31
CA HIS A 255 1.95 14.96 -6.38
C HIS A 255 0.88 15.97 -6.80
N LEU A 256 -0.26 15.95 -6.12
CA LEU A 256 -1.38 16.84 -6.38
C LEU A 256 -1.28 18.11 -5.52
N LEU A 257 -2.03 19.14 -5.90
CA LEU A 257 -2.04 20.41 -5.18
C LEU A 257 -3.30 20.55 -4.30
N PRO A 258 -3.17 21.09 -3.07
CA PRO A 258 -4.32 21.32 -2.19
C PRO A 258 -5.18 22.50 -2.72
N ALA A 259 -6.26 22.84 -2.01
CA ALA A 259 -6.96 24.10 -2.27
C ALA A 259 -5.98 25.29 -2.29
N PRO A 260 -6.15 26.27 -3.20
CA PRO A 260 -7.31 26.53 -4.06
C PRO A 260 -7.26 25.87 -5.46
N TYR A 261 -6.31 24.98 -5.72
CA TYR A 261 -6.16 24.37 -7.05
C TYR A 261 -7.26 23.36 -7.37
N GLN A 262 -7.51 23.12 -8.66
CA GLN A 262 -8.56 22.21 -9.13
C GLN A 262 -8.45 20.78 -8.54
N THR A 263 -7.24 20.32 -8.25
CA THR A 263 -7.03 19.00 -7.62
C THR A 263 -7.59 18.90 -6.21
N ASN A 264 -7.69 20.03 -5.48
CA ASN A 264 -8.24 20.17 -4.13
C ASN A 264 -7.84 19.02 -3.19
N CYS A 265 -6.59 18.56 -3.25
CA CYS A 265 -6.20 17.35 -2.53
C CYS A 265 -6.14 17.55 -1.01
N THR A 266 -6.18 16.45 -0.25
CA THR A 266 -5.97 16.43 1.20
C THR A 266 -4.62 15.80 1.54
N ASP A 267 -3.86 16.45 2.42
CA ASP A 267 -2.56 15.93 2.89
C ASP A 267 -2.77 14.90 4.02
N TYR A 268 -3.16 13.69 3.62
CA TYR A 268 -3.36 12.60 4.56
C TYR A 268 -2.07 12.15 5.25
N ILE A 269 -0.89 12.30 4.62
CA ILE A 269 0.38 11.87 5.21
C ILE A 269 0.70 12.71 6.43
N THR A 270 0.53 14.04 6.34
CA THR A 270 0.70 14.94 7.50
C THR A 270 -0.31 14.63 8.59
N MET A 271 -1.59 14.41 8.25
CA MET A 271 -2.63 14.02 9.23
C MET A 271 -2.30 12.69 9.92
N TRP A 272 -1.86 11.69 9.16
CA TRP A 272 -1.46 10.38 9.65
C TRP A 272 -0.26 10.46 10.59
N LYS A 273 0.77 11.25 10.25
CA LYS A 273 1.92 11.51 11.14
C LYS A 273 1.47 12.18 12.45
N HIS A 274 0.59 13.20 12.38
CA HIS A 274 0.06 13.87 13.56
C HIS A 274 -0.73 12.93 14.49
N ARG A 275 -1.35 11.89 13.94
CA ARG A 275 -2.07 10.84 14.69
C ARG A 275 -1.15 9.69 15.15
N GLY A 276 0.17 9.86 15.14
CA GLY A 276 1.11 8.84 15.59
C GLY A 276 1.24 7.66 14.63
N GLY A 277 0.97 7.86 13.34
CA GLY A 277 1.05 6.82 12.32
C GLY A 277 -0.19 5.92 12.22
N VAL A 278 -1.35 6.41 12.68
CA VAL A 278 -2.63 5.72 12.56
C VAL A 278 -3.64 6.66 11.91
N GLY A 279 -4.42 6.14 10.95
CA GLY A 279 -5.46 6.93 10.30
C GLY A 279 -5.57 6.68 8.79
N PRO A 280 -6.58 7.26 8.14
CA PRO A 280 -6.86 7.01 6.74
C PRO A 280 -5.84 7.76 5.88
N LEU A 281 -5.46 7.14 4.75
CA LEU A 281 -4.53 7.73 3.79
C LEU A 281 -5.16 8.04 2.43
N ASN A 282 -6.42 7.66 2.28
CA ASN A 282 -7.23 7.91 1.11
C ASN A 282 -8.71 7.83 1.52
N PRO A 283 -9.64 8.26 0.64
CA PRO A 283 -11.07 8.24 0.94
C PRO A 283 -11.62 6.84 1.26
N ILE A 284 -11.09 5.78 0.65
CA ILE A 284 -11.52 4.39 0.91
C ILE A 284 -11.18 4.00 2.35
N MET A 285 -9.96 4.28 2.82
CA MET A 285 -9.58 4.02 4.21
C MET A 285 -10.39 4.87 5.20
N ALA A 286 -10.81 6.07 4.82
CA ALA A 286 -11.69 6.90 5.66
C ALA A 286 -13.10 6.29 5.78
N MET A 287 -13.60 5.67 4.71
CA MET A 287 -14.84 4.90 4.74
C MET A 287 -14.70 3.65 5.62
N GLU A 288 -13.60 2.90 5.51
CA GLU A 288 -13.36 1.72 6.35
C GLU A 288 -13.15 2.08 7.82
N GLU A 289 -12.46 3.19 8.12
CA GLU A 289 -12.38 3.73 9.49
C GLU A 289 -13.75 4.13 10.04
N CYS A 290 -14.60 4.72 9.20
CA CYS A 290 -15.99 5.03 9.56
C CYS A 290 -16.77 3.76 9.89
N LYS A 291 -16.71 2.73 9.03
CA LYS A 291 -17.36 1.43 9.27
C LYS A 291 -16.87 0.80 10.56
N TYR A 292 -15.57 0.84 10.82
CA TYR A 292 -14.94 0.38 12.06
C TYR A 292 -15.50 1.10 13.30
N ASN A 293 -15.47 2.44 13.31
CA ASN A 293 -15.92 3.23 14.45
C ASN A 293 -17.42 3.02 14.75
N PHE A 294 -18.28 3.04 13.71
CA PHE A 294 -19.71 2.78 13.87
C PHE A 294 -19.98 1.36 14.37
N SER A 295 -19.27 0.37 13.82
CA SER A 295 -19.46 -1.02 14.24
C SER A 295 -19.06 -1.22 15.70
N LEU A 296 -17.95 -0.63 16.13
CA LEU A 296 -17.50 -0.70 17.51
C LEU A 296 -18.48 -0.01 18.46
N GLN A 297 -19.04 1.14 18.06
CA GLN A 297 -20.04 1.87 18.84
C GLN A 297 -21.37 1.10 18.95
N GLU A 298 -21.89 0.56 17.86
CA GLU A 298 -23.21 -0.08 17.82
C GLU A 298 -23.18 -1.53 18.34
N TYR A 299 -22.13 -2.28 18.04
CA TYR A 299 -22.07 -3.72 18.29
C TYR A 299 -21.03 -4.13 19.34
N GLY A 300 -20.11 -3.24 19.74
CA GLY A 300 -19.00 -3.57 20.64
C GLY A 300 -17.96 -4.51 20.05
N CYS A 301 -18.02 -4.76 18.73
CA CYS A 301 -17.09 -5.60 17.99
C CYS A 301 -17.02 -5.13 16.53
N VAL A 302 -16.05 -5.63 15.78
CA VAL A 302 -15.86 -5.27 14.37
C VAL A 302 -16.29 -6.43 13.47
N PRO A 303 -17.26 -6.25 12.57
CA PRO A 303 -17.59 -7.24 11.56
C PRO A 303 -16.38 -7.58 10.70
N PHE A 304 -16.20 -8.85 10.36
CA PHE A 304 -15.09 -9.30 9.51
C PHE A 304 -15.11 -8.71 8.08
N THR A 305 -16.20 -8.05 7.71
CA THR A 305 -16.37 -7.32 6.45
C THR A 305 -15.72 -5.93 6.45
N VAL A 306 -15.31 -5.42 7.61
CA VAL A 306 -14.64 -4.12 7.74
C VAL A 306 -13.14 -4.30 7.49
N ASP A 307 -12.62 -3.65 6.46
CA ASP A 307 -11.23 -3.76 6.03
C ASP A 307 -10.36 -2.63 6.62
N TYR A 308 -10.30 -2.56 7.95
CA TYR A 308 -9.51 -1.57 8.67
C TYR A 308 -8.61 -2.23 9.72
N PRO A 309 -7.31 -1.88 9.82
CA PRO A 309 -6.44 -2.48 10.82
C PRO A 309 -6.88 -2.13 12.25
N HIS A 310 -7.17 -3.14 13.07
CA HIS A 310 -7.58 -2.96 14.48
C HIS A 310 -7.12 -4.13 15.37
N ASN A 311 -7.16 -3.91 16.68
CA ASN A 311 -6.92 -4.95 17.70
C ASN A 311 -8.22 -5.35 18.44
N ASP A 312 -9.36 -4.80 18.06
CA ASP A 312 -10.66 -5.13 18.66
C ASP A 312 -11.16 -6.52 18.28
N SER A 313 -12.16 -7.00 19.01
CA SER A 313 -12.76 -8.30 18.75
C SER A 313 -13.53 -8.32 17.43
N VAL A 314 -13.40 -9.41 16.68
CA VAL A 314 -14.18 -9.65 15.46
C VAL A 314 -15.54 -10.24 15.83
N CYS A 315 -16.60 -9.66 15.30
CA CYS A 315 -17.97 -10.09 15.58
C CYS A 315 -18.24 -11.52 15.10
N LYS A 316 -19.18 -12.20 15.78
CA LYS A 316 -19.78 -13.43 15.28
C LYS A 316 -20.52 -13.17 13.95
N VAL A 317 -20.54 -14.15 13.05
CA VAL A 317 -21.31 -14.07 11.80
C VAL A 317 -22.79 -14.23 12.12
N CYS A 318 -23.65 -13.37 11.60
CA CYS A 318 -25.09 -13.62 11.61
C CYS A 318 -25.81 -12.83 10.53
N ASP A 319 -26.81 -13.48 9.94
CA ASP A 319 -27.49 -13.01 8.73
C ASP A 319 -28.33 -11.74 8.98
N GLU A 320 -28.75 -11.49 10.23
CA GLU A 320 -29.61 -10.35 10.62
C GLU A 320 -28.99 -9.41 11.68
N CYS A 321 -27.77 -9.68 12.18
CA CYS A 321 -27.25 -8.90 13.32
C CYS A 321 -26.72 -7.52 12.94
N PHE A 322 -26.26 -7.35 11.70
CA PHE A 322 -25.57 -6.14 11.29
C PHE A 322 -26.30 -5.55 10.11
N ASN A 323 -26.83 -4.34 10.29
CA ASN A 323 -27.30 -3.56 9.16
C ASN A 323 -26.08 -2.90 8.49
N MET A 324 -25.19 -3.72 7.92
CA MET A 324 -23.99 -3.23 7.25
C MET A 324 -24.33 -2.32 6.07
N THR A 325 -25.45 -2.57 5.39
CA THR A 325 -25.98 -1.69 4.34
C THR A 325 -26.31 -0.30 4.89
N TYR A 326 -26.89 -0.21 6.08
CA TYR A 326 -27.14 1.08 6.74
C TYR A 326 -25.82 1.79 7.10
N ILE A 327 -24.89 1.09 7.75
CA ILE A 327 -23.57 1.67 8.12
C ILE A 327 -22.81 2.13 6.88
N GLU A 328 -22.81 1.32 5.82
CA GLU A 328 -22.19 1.66 4.54
C GLU A 328 -22.81 2.93 3.95
N SER A 329 -24.15 3.01 3.90
CA SER A 329 -24.85 4.21 3.41
C SER A 329 -24.56 5.47 4.23
N LEU A 330 -24.30 5.33 5.54
CA LEU A 330 -23.88 6.44 6.40
C LEU A 330 -22.46 6.88 6.08
N CYS A 331 -21.53 5.92 5.91
CA CYS A 331 -20.13 6.19 5.62
C CYS A 331 -19.91 6.69 4.18
N GLU A 332 -20.71 6.25 3.20
CA GLU A 332 -20.68 6.77 1.83
C GLU A 332 -20.99 8.27 1.76
N LYS A 333 -21.88 8.77 2.63
CA LYS A 333 -22.15 10.22 2.73
C LYS A 333 -20.91 11.02 3.16
N LEU A 334 -19.94 10.37 3.81
CA LEU A 334 -18.66 11.00 4.14
C LEU A 334 -17.69 11.05 2.97
N LEU A 335 -17.78 10.12 2.00
CA LEU A 335 -16.89 10.10 0.83
C LEU A 335 -16.94 11.43 0.05
N GLY A 336 -18.11 12.07 -0.03
CA GLY A 336 -18.25 13.38 -0.66
C GLY A 336 -17.52 14.53 0.04
N LYS A 337 -17.05 14.34 1.28
CA LYS A 337 -16.24 15.31 2.03
C LYS A 337 -14.73 15.07 1.89
N TYR A 338 -14.34 13.86 1.51
CA TYR A 338 -12.94 13.48 1.41
C TYR A 338 -12.42 13.71 0.00
N ASN A 339 -11.41 14.56 -0.12
CA ASN A 339 -10.73 14.73 -1.39
C ASN A 339 -9.68 13.63 -1.60
N GLN A 340 -9.23 13.48 -2.85
CA GLN A 340 -8.10 12.62 -3.20
C GLN A 340 -6.81 13.01 -2.44
N PRO A 341 -5.90 12.06 -2.19
CA PRO A 341 -4.68 12.34 -1.44
C PRO A 341 -3.70 13.20 -2.25
N CYS A 342 -3.01 14.14 -1.57
CA CYS A 342 -1.99 14.96 -2.20
C CYS A 342 -0.78 14.14 -2.68
N GLU A 343 -0.43 13.11 -1.93
CA GLU A 343 0.55 12.12 -2.33
C GLU A 343 -0.15 10.80 -2.64
N TYR A 344 -0.18 10.42 -3.91
CA TYR A 344 -0.74 9.16 -4.35
C TYR A 344 0.38 8.26 -4.86
N ILE A 345 0.52 7.08 -4.26
CA ILE A 345 1.52 6.07 -4.64
C ILE A 345 0.78 4.78 -4.96
N SER A 346 0.92 4.29 -6.18
CA SER A 346 0.37 3.00 -6.61
C SER A 346 1.43 2.16 -7.29
N TYR A 347 1.23 0.84 -7.23
CA TYR A 347 2.06 -0.14 -7.90
C TYR A 347 1.22 -0.88 -8.92
N SER A 348 1.70 -0.96 -10.16
CA SER A 348 1.13 -1.84 -11.18
C SER A 348 1.99 -3.08 -11.34
N MET A 349 1.33 -4.23 -11.47
CA MET A 349 1.95 -5.54 -11.49
C MET A 349 1.78 -6.16 -12.87
N LYS A 350 2.88 -6.58 -13.48
CA LYS A 350 2.86 -7.48 -14.65
C LYS A 350 3.34 -8.85 -14.19
N MET A 351 2.44 -9.82 -14.20
CA MET A 351 2.68 -11.17 -13.68
C MET A 351 2.84 -12.17 -14.82
N GLU A 352 3.87 -13.01 -14.73
CA GLU A 352 4.09 -14.16 -15.59
C GLU A 352 4.00 -15.44 -14.77
N GLU A 353 3.16 -16.37 -15.20
CA GLU A 353 2.98 -17.66 -14.55
C GLU A 353 3.88 -18.72 -15.20
N LYS A 354 4.68 -19.40 -14.37
CA LYS A 354 5.53 -20.52 -14.76
C LYS A 354 5.08 -21.78 -14.03
N TYR A 355 4.97 -22.86 -14.78
CA TYR A 355 4.84 -24.18 -14.18
C TYR A 355 6.18 -24.56 -13.56
N ILE A 356 6.16 -25.05 -12.31
CA ILE A 356 7.35 -25.64 -11.70
C ILE A 356 7.68 -26.89 -12.52
N LEU A 357 8.64 -26.75 -13.45
CA LEU A 357 9.09 -27.84 -14.28
C LEU A 357 9.84 -28.83 -13.39
N ILE A 358 9.18 -29.95 -13.12
CA ILE A 358 9.79 -31.04 -12.39
C ILE A 358 10.79 -31.69 -13.35
N ARG A 359 12.06 -31.32 -13.24
CA ARG A 359 13.10 -32.29 -13.53
C ARG A 359 12.90 -33.39 -12.50
N LYS A 360 12.21 -34.45 -12.91
CA LYS A 360 12.33 -35.73 -12.25
C LYS A 360 13.81 -36.05 -12.44
N GLN A 361 14.65 -35.74 -11.45
CA GLN A 361 15.88 -36.48 -11.31
C GLN A 361 15.38 -37.91 -11.20
N MET A 362 15.41 -38.62 -12.33
CA MET A 362 15.60 -40.05 -12.28
C MET A 362 16.95 -40.19 -11.60
N ALA A 363 16.95 -40.09 -10.26
CA ALA A 363 17.86 -40.84 -9.46
C ALA A 363 17.77 -42.22 -10.09
N SER A 364 18.87 -42.61 -10.71
CA SER A 364 19.07 -43.90 -11.29
C SER A 364 18.64 -44.94 -10.26
N THR A 365 17.37 -45.33 -10.27
CA THR A 365 17.06 -46.75 -10.16
C THR A 365 18.02 -47.35 -11.17
N ASN A 366 19.01 -48.08 -10.66
CA ASN A 366 19.92 -48.91 -11.41
C ASN A 366 19.09 -49.70 -12.44
N VAL A 367 18.81 -49.09 -13.60
CA VAL A 367 18.38 -49.77 -14.79
C VAL A 367 19.73 -50.11 -15.40
N PRO A 368 20.24 -51.33 -15.17
CA PRO A 368 21.61 -51.69 -15.58
C PRO A 368 21.78 -51.47 -17.09
N TYR A 369 20.67 -51.47 -17.83
CA TYR A 369 20.61 -51.19 -19.26
C TYR A 369 21.05 -49.78 -19.68
N VAL A 370 20.80 -48.74 -18.88
CA VAL A 370 21.20 -47.36 -19.26
C VAL A 370 22.70 -47.17 -19.04
N ASN A 371 23.23 -47.68 -17.92
CA ASN A 371 24.68 -47.68 -17.67
C ASN A 371 25.43 -48.55 -18.68
N ARG A 372 24.83 -49.66 -19.16
CA ARG A 372 25.41 -50.50 -20.22
C ARG A 372 25.47 -49.78 -21.57
N TYR A 373 24.44 -49.00 -21.92
CA TYR A 373 24.45 -48.19 -23.15
C TYR A 373 25.45 -47.03 -23.08
N ILE A 374 25.61 -46.38 -21.92
CA ILE A 374 26.61 -45.32 -21.72
C ILE A 374 28.03 -45.92 -21.71
N ALA A 375 28.23 -47.10 -21.13
CA ALA A 375 29.51 -47.81 -21.17
C ALA A 375 29.91 -48.23 -22.59
N ILE A 376 28.98 -48.77 -23.39
CA ILE A 376 29.23 -49.13 -24.80
C ILE A 376 29.57 -47.89 -25.65
N LEU A 377 28.94 -46.74 -25.39
CA LEU A 377 29.25 -45.49 -26.10
C LEU A 377 30.61 -44.91 -25.70
N ASN A 378 31.07 -45.14 -24.47
CA ASN A 378 32.37 -44.65 -24.00
C ASN A 378 33.52 -45.60 -24.34
N GLU A 379 33.28 -46.91 -24.44
CA GLU A 379 34.29 -47.90 -24.86
C GLU A 379 34.48 -47.95 -26.38
N GLY A 380 33.54 -47.44 -27.18
CA GLY A 380 33.64 -47.37 -28.64
C GLY A 380 34.41 -46.17 -29.21
N ALA A 381 34.91 -45.24 -28.38
CA ALA A 381 35.52 -43.99 -28.85
C ALA A 381 37.05 -44.03 -29.01
N VAL A 382 37.71 -45.18 -28.78
CA VAL A 382 39.18 -45.33 -28.85
C VAL A 382 39.58 -46.47 -29.79
N HIS A 383 39.12 -46.43 -31.03
CA HIS A 383 39.89 -46.84 -32.21
C HIS A 383 38.97 -46.89 -33.44
N GLU A 384 39.09 -45.92 -34.34
CA GLU A 384 39.28 -46.21 -35.77
C GLU A 384 39.46 -44.91 -36.57
N ARG A 385 40.73 -44.64 -36.92
CA ARG A 385 41.02 -43.92 -38.16
C ARG A 385 40.86 -44.94 -39.28
N ARG A 386 39.71 -44.95 -39.96
CA ARG A 386 39.65 -45.22 -41.40
C ARG A 386 38.30 -44.79 -41.97
N THR A 387 38.43 -44.03 -43.05
CA THR A 387 37.39 -43.45 -43.88
C THR A 387 36.44 -44.52 -44.43
N SER A 388 35.14 -44.42 -44.14
CA SER A 388 34.10 -44.94 -45.02
C SER A 388 32.84 -44.06 -45.02
N PRO A 389 32.15 -43.92 -46.17
CA PRO A 389 31.01 -43.03 -46.33
C PRO A 389 29.70 -43.77 -46.12
N TRP A 390 29.36 -44.06 -44.87
CA TRP A 390 27.99 -44.46 -44.49
C TRP A 390 27.47 -43.51 -43.41
N ARG A 391 27.07 -42.31 -43.87
CA ARG A 391 26.06 -41.51 -43.19
C ARG A 391 24.75 -42.29 -43.24
N LEU A 392 24.45 -43.06 -42.20
CA LEU A 392 23.11 -43.60 -41.98
C LEU A 392 22.70 -43.37 -40.52
N ASN A 393 21.95 -42.27 -40.37
CA ASN A 393 20.88 -42.10 -39.39
C ASN A 393 21.21 -42.46 -37.93
N LEU A 394 22.21 -41.79 -37.33
CA LEU A 394 22.05 -41.35 -35.94
C LEU A 394 21.03 -40.20 -35.94
N GLN A 395 19.78 -40.54 -36.24
CA GLN A 395 18.65 -39.69 -35.97
C GLN A 395 18.75 -39.43 -34.47
N LEU A 396 19.07 -38.19 -34.10
CA LEU A 396 19.01 -37.70 -32.74
C LEU A 396 17.77 -38.32 -32.09
N MET A 397 17.97 -39.35 -31.25
CA MET A 397 17.08 -39.62 -30.13
C MET A 397 17.22 -38.40 -29.23
N THR A 398 16.64 -37.29 -29.67
CA THR A 398 15.96 -36.38 -28.77
C THR A 398 14.97 -37.29 -28.07
N ILE A 399 15.41 -37.87 -26.95
CA ILE A 399 14.53 -38.36 -25.92
C ILE A 399 13.65 -37.15 -25.67
N ARG A 400 12.48 -37.13 -26.32
CA ARG A 400 11.41 -36.18 -26.04
C ARG A 400 11.05 -36.53 -24.63
N TYR A 401 11.75 -35.90 -23.70
CA TYR A 401 11.43 -35.93 -22.30
C TYR A 401 10.05 -35.29 -22.24
N LYS A 402 9.02 -36.12 -22.36
CA LYS A 402 7.65 -35.77 -22.05
C LYS A 402 7.69 -35.53 -20.55
N SER A 403 8.11 -34.32 -20.19
CA SER A 403 7.89 -33.75 -18.88
C SER A 403 6.39 -33.86 -18.67
N ASN A 404 5.97 -34.93 -18.01
CA ASN A 404 4.59 -35.06 -17.54
C ASN A 404 4.41 -33.92 -16.57
N ARG A 405 3.90 -32.80 -17.09
CA ARG A 405 3.56 -31.61 -16.32
C ARG A 405 2.70 -32.12 -15.16
N HIS A 406 3.22 -32.03 -13.94
CA HIS A 406 2.41 -32.39 -12.79
C HIS A 406 1.25 -31.40 -12.74
N ASN A 407 0.06 -31.91 -12.98
CA ASN A 407 -1.13 -31.10 -12.97
C ASN A 407 -1.67 -31.05 -11.53
N CYS A 408 -1.32 -29.99 -10.81
CA CYS A 408 -1.81 -29.72 -9.45
C CYS A 408 -3.33 -29.50 -9.38
N ILE A 409 -4.07 -29.50 -10.50
CA ILE A 409 -5.52 -29.30 -10.50
C ILE A 409 -6.28 -30.59 -10.19
N LYS A 410 -5.78 -31.76 -10.60
CA LYS A 410 -6.54 -33.03 -10.54
C LYS A 410 -6.26 -33.86 -9.29
N THR A 411 -5.12 -34.53 -9.22
CA THR A 411 -4.86 -35.58 -8.20
C THR A 411 -3.69 -35.27 -7.27
N ALA A 412 -2.82 -34.33 -7.66
CA ALA A 412 -1.61 -33.99 -6.90
C ALA A 412 -1.78 -32.81 -5.93
N VAL A 413 -3.00 -32.25 -5.79
CA VAL A 413 -3.31 -31.07 -4.94
C VAL A 413 -2.77 -31.24 -3.52
N PHE A 414 -2.81 -32.46 -3.02
CA PHE A 414 -2.41 -32.82 -1.66
C PHE A 414 -0.94 -33.24 -1.54
N THR A 415 -0.13 -33.01 -2.56
CA THR A 415 1.32 -33.10 -2.43
C THR A 415 1.84 -31.78 -1.89
N ARG A 416 2.87 -31.83 -1.04
CA ARG A 416 3.51 -30.62 -0.50
C ARG A 416 3.96 -29.67 -1.61
N ARG A 417 4.41 -30.21 -2.75
CA ARG A 417 4.76 -29.42 -3.94
C ARG A 417 3.59 -28.60 -4.49
N CYS A 418 2.40 -29.18 -4.61
CA CYS A 418 1.23 -28.45 -5.08
C CYS A 418 0.64 -27.50 -4.03
N GLN A 419 1.09 -27.58 -2.78
CA GLN A 419 0.77 -26.65 -1.72
C GLN A 419 1.75 -25.47 -1.63
N THR A 420 2.93 -25.57 -2.26
CA THR A 420 3.93 -24.51 -2.30
C THR A 420 3.67 -23.55 -3.46
N ILE A 421 3.79 -22.26 -3.21
CA ILE A 421 3.73 -21.17 -4.20
C ILE A 421 5.07 -20.44 -4.14
N HIS A 422 5.74 -20.31 -5.28
CA HIS A 422 6.96 -19.49 -5.40
C HIS A 422 6.62 -18.18 -6.10
N VAL A 423 7.09 -17.06 -5.56
CA VAL A 423 6.91 -15.74 -6.14
C VAL A 423 8.26 -15.04 -6.19
N ASP A 424 8.64 -14.62 -7.37
CA ASP A 424 9.84 -13.83 -7.64
C ASP A 424 9.40 -12.42 -8.04
N ILE A 425 9.70 -11.42 -7.21
CA ILE A 425 9.48 -10.01 -7.55
C ILE A 425 10.77 -9.46 -8.16
N LEU A 426 10.70 -9.11 -9.44
CA LEU A 426 11.81 -8.65 -10.25
C LEU A 426 11.78 -7.13 -10.41
N PHE A 427 12.95 -6.51 -10.32
CA PHE A 427 13.11 -5.05 -10.41
C PHE A 427 13.99 -4.60 -11.60
N ASN A 428 14.41 -5.52 -12.46
CA ASN A 428 15.28 -5.19 -13.60
C ASN A 428 14.68 -4.10 -14.51
N ASP A 429 13.37 -4.12 -14.71
CA ASP A 429 12.63 -3.13 -15.51
C ASP A 429 11.81 -2.17 -14.63
N PHE A 430 12.24 -1.96 -13.38
CA PHE A 430 11.54 -1.08 -12.45
C PHE A 430 11.66 0.38 -12.89
N GLU A 431 10.48 0.98 -13.12
CA GLU A 431 10.32 2.37 -13.51
C GLU A 431 9.41 3.07 -12.49
N ILE A 432 9.77 4.32 -12.18
CA ILE A 432 8.94 5.24 -11.40
C ILE A 432 8.45 6.34 -12.33
N THR A 433 7.15 6.36 -12.58
CA THR A 433 6.48 7.47 -13.28
C THR A 433 5.95 8.44 -12.24
N THR A 434 6.54 9.64 -12.20
CA THR A 434 6.13 10.72 -11.30
C THR A 434 5.34 11.75 -12.10
N SER A 435 4.09 12.00 -11.69
CA SER A 435 3.23 13.07 -12.20
C SER A 435 3.12 14.18 -11.17
N SER A 436 3.83 15.28 -11.40
CA SER A 436 3.85 16.44 -10.50
C SER A 436 2.95 17.53 -11.04
N TYR A 437 1.90 17.87 -10.30
CA TYR A 437 1.01 18.96 -10.64
C TYR A 437 1.60 20.25 -10.09
N LYS A 438 1.91 21.20 -10.99
CA LYS A 438 2.46 22.51 -10.63
C LYS A 438 1.48 23.60 -11.01
N PRO A 439 1.42 24.71 -10.25
CA PRO A 439 0.68 25.88 -10.69
C PRO A 439 1.23 26.34 -12.05
N LYS A 440 0.35 26.70 -12.98
CA LYS A 440 0.77 27.18 -14.30
C LYS A 440 1.56 28.49 -14.22
N LEU A 441 1.26 29.31 -13.22
CA LEU A 441 1.95 30.57 -12.93
C LEU A 441 2.42 30.52 -11.48
N GLU A 442 3.73 30.60 -11.29
CA GLU A 442 4.27 30.82 -9.95
C GLU A 442 4.09 32.28 -9.54
N SER A 443 3.97 32.56 -8.25
CA SER A 443 3.77 33.92 -7.73
C SER A 443 4.89 34.88 -8.18
N LEU A 444 6.12 34.37 -8.36
CA LEU A 444 7.24 35.14 -8.86
C LEU A 444 7.13 35.50 -10.35
N GLU A 445 6.64 34.57 -11.18
CA GLU A 445 6.39 34.84 -12.60
C GLU A 445 5.26 35.86 -12.74
N LEU A 446 4.20 35.72 -11.94
CA LEU A 446 3.11 36.68 -11.91
C LEU A 446 3.60 38.08 -11.52
N LEU A 447 4.44 38.20 -10.48
CA LEU A 447 5.05 39.47 -10.08
C LEU A 447 5.98 40.04 -11.15
N SER A 448 6.73 39.19 -11.85
CA SER A 448 7.59 39.60 -12.97
C SER A 448 6.77 40.14 -14.13
N ILE A 449 5.67 39.44 -14.50
CA ILE A 449 4.74 39.90 -15.52
C ILE A 449 4.14 41.25 -15.09
N ILE A 450 3.54 41.35 -13.90
CA ILE A 450 2.96 42.61 -13.41
C ILE A 450 4.01 43.72 -13.37
N GLY A 451 5.21 43.44 -12.87
CA GLY A 451 6.32 44.38 -12.81
C GLY A 451 6.76 44.86 -14.20
N SER A 452 6.80 43.97 -15.19
CA SER A 452 7.11 44.33 -16.57
C SER A 452 6.03 45.24 -17.19
N TYR A 453 4.74 44.95 -16.95
CA TYR A 453 3.64 45.79 -17.42
C TYR A 453 3.69 47.17 -16.73
N MET A 454 3.88 47.23 -15.42
CA MET A 454 4.04 48.51 -14.71
C MET A 454 5.25 49.31 -15.22
N GLY A 455 6.37 48.64 -15.48
CA GLY A 455 7.57 49.27 -16.02
C GLY A 455 7.38 49.81 -17.44
N ILE A 456 6.70 49.07 -18.32
CA ILE A 456 6.45 49.48 -19.71
C ILE A 456 5.46 50.65 -19.77
N TYR A 457 4.32 50.55 -19.08
CA TYR A 457 3.24 51.52 -19.23
C TYR A 457 3.40 52.76 -18.35
N LEU A 458 3.96 52.62 -17.14
CA LEU A 458 4.09 53.74 -16.20
C LEU A 458 5.53 54.26 -16.09
N GLY A 459 6.53 53.49 -16.51
CA GLY A 459 7.94 53.79 -16.21
C GLY A 459 8.24 53.71 -14.70
N ILE A 460 7.35 53.11 -13.92
CA ILE A 460 7.43 53.04 -12.46
C ILE A 460 7.93 51.65 -12.07
N SER A 461 9.00 51.61 -11.27
CA SER A 461 9.49 50.37 -10.66
C SER A 461 8.84 50.13 -9.30
N MET A 462 8.92 48.92 -8.76
CA MET A 462 8.49 48.65 -7.37
C MET A 462 9.18 49.57 -6.35
N VAL A 463 10.44 49.93 -6.60
CA VAL A 463 11.21 50.86 -5.75
C VAL A 463 10.57 52.25 -5.77
N SER A 464 10.11 52.70 -6.94
CA SER A 464 9.41 53.97 -7.12
C SER A 464 8.08 53.99 -6.36
N VAL A 465 7.33 52.89 -6.35
CA VAL A 465 6.09 52.77 -5.55
C VAL A 465 6.40 52.85 -4.05
N SER A 466 7.44 52.17 -3.57
CA SER A 466 7.88 52.24 -2.17
C SER A 466 8.23 53.68 -1.77
N TRP A 467 8.93 54.41 -2.64
CA TRP A 467 9.27 55.82 -2.43
C TRP A 467 8.04 56.73 -2.35
N LEU A 468 7.06 56.53 -3.23
CA LEU A 468 5.80 57.27 -3.18
C LEU A 468 5.03 56.97 -1.88
N PHE A 469 5.07 55.72 -1.43
CA PHE A 469 4.43 55.33 -0.17
C PHE A 469 5.11 55.96 1.05
N GLU A 470 6.44 55.99 1.12
CA GLU A 470 7.18 56.69 2.16
C GLU A 470 6.90 58.20 2.15
N MET A 471 6.84 58.80 0.96
CA MET A 471 6.52 60.22 0.82
C MET A 471 5.09 60.51 1.33
N ALA A 472 4.11 59.68 0.95
CA ALA A 472 2.73 59.80 1.41
C ALA A 472 2.61 59.62 2.93
N LEU A 473 3.29 58.63 3.52
CA LEU A 473 3.34 58.43 4.97
C LEU A 473 3.98 59.62 5.69
N SER A 474 5.07 60.18 5.14
CA SER A 474 5.72 61.37 5.71
C SER A 474 4.80 62.60 5.68
N PHE A 475 3.99 62.71 4.63
CA PHE A 475 3.01 63.77 4.49
C PHE A 475 1.87 63.57 5.49
N ALA A 476 1.34 62.35 5.60
CA ALA A 476 0.31 62.00 6.56
C ALA A 476 0.75 62.27 8.02
N ASP A 477 1.98 61.92 8.40
CA ASP A 477 2.51 62.21 9.74
C ASP A 477 2.59 63.72 10.02
N ARG A 478 2.97 64.53 9.01
CA ARG A 478 2.96 66.00 9.12
C ARG A 478 1.55 66.58 9.28
N PHE A 479 0.55 65.99 8.63
CA PHE A 479 -0.85 66.42 8.75
C PHE A 479 -1.53 65.94 10.04
N LEU A 480 -1.19 64.74 10.52
CA LEU A 480 -1.71 64.18 11.76
C LEU A 480 -1.06 64.78 13.00
N LYS A 481 0.20 65.25 12.91
CA LYS A 481 0.78 66.20 13.87
C LYS A 481 0.13 67.56 13.69
N LYS A 482 -1.14 67.70 14.10
CA LYS A 482 -1.72 69.02 14.35
C LYS A 482 -0.76 69.79 15.25
N PRO A 483 -0.44 71.06 14.95
CA PRO A 483 0.33 71.89 15.86
C PRO A 483 -0.44 71.90 17.17
N GLY A 484 0.05 71.14 18.16
CA GLY A 484 -0.52 71.10 19.49
C GLY A 484 -0.67 72.54 19.92
N LYS A 485 -1.92 72.98 20.13
CA LYS A 485 -2.20 74.32 20.66
C LYS A 485 -1.24 74.51 21.82
N ARG A 486 -0.34 75.48 21.63
CA ARG A 486 0.58 75.98 22.64
C ARG A 486 -0.28 76.53 23.77
N VAL A 487 -0.77 75.65 24.65
CA VAL A 487 -1.38 76.05 25.91
C VAL A 487 -0.24 76.71 26.67
N ARG A 488 -0.24 78.05 26.69
CA ARG A 488 0.57 78.85 27.60
C ARG A 488 0.21 78.38 29.01
N LYS A 489 1.01 77.46 29.55
CA LYS A 489 1.00 77.14 30.97
C LYS A 489 1.50 78.38 31.68
N ILE A 490 0.57 79.06 32.36
CA ILE A 490 0.89 80.05 33.37
C ILE A 490 1.75 79.37 34.42
N GLU A 491 2.90 79.99 34.63
CA GLU A 491 3.91 79.75 35.63
C GLU A 491 3.29 79.75 37.04
N LYS A 492 3.35 78.62 37.74
CA LYS A 492 3.27 78.55 39.20
C LYS A 492 4.30 77.55 39.71
N ASN A 493 5.39 78.13 40.22
CA ASN A 493 6.23 77.73 41.37
C ASN A 493 6.38 76.24 41.74
N LYS A 494 7.62 75.73 41.57
CA LYS A 494 8.53 74.88 42.42
C LYS A 494 7.93 73.87 43.43
N PRO A 495 8.63 72.78 43.87
CA PRO A 495 10.10 72.52 43.91
C PRO A 495 10.55 71.12 43.40
N VAL A 496 11.78 70.98 42.88
CA VAL A 496 13.00 70.36 43.49
C VAL A 496 12.81 68.95 44.09
N TYR A 497 13.36 67.93 43.42
CA TYR A 497 14.05 66.72 43.92
C TYR A 497 14.64 66.01 42.68
N ASP A 498 15.91 66.21 42.33
CA ASP A 498 17.11 65.43 42.69
C ASP A 498 17.03 63.91 42.42
N GLY A 499 17.99 63.38 41.66
CA GLY A 499 18.20 61.93 41.52
C GLY A 499 18.60 61.39 40.13
N ARG A 500 19.88 61.55 39.77
CA ARG A 500 20.76 60.66 38.96
C ARG A 500 20.20 59.23 38.67
N ARG A 501 20.24 58.63 37.46
CA ARG A 501 21.35 58.25 36.52
C ARG A 501 21.29 56.71 36.33
N ILE A 502 21.78 56.23 35.17
CA ILE A 502 22.16 54.83 34.80
C ILE A 502 21.03 54.05 34.09
N LEU A 503 21.01 53.84 32.76
CA LEU A 503 21.93 53.18 31.82
C LEU A 503 21.94 51.63 31.92
N PHE A 504 21.67 50.98 30.78
CA PHE A 504 22.03 49.62 30.37
C PHE A 504 21.14 48.39 30.67
N LEU A 505 20.98 47.62 29.58
CA LEU A 505 20.79 46.16 29.41
C LEU A 505 19.37 45.56 29.32
N LEU A 506 19.04 45.22 28.07
CA LEU A 506 18.77 43.85 27.59
C LEU A 506 18.13 42.83 28.54
N SER A 507 17.04 42.26 28.01
CA SER A 507 16.66 40.84 28.06
C SER A 507 15.90 40.32 29.28
N ARG A 508 14.99 39.39 28.95
CA ARG A 508 14.29 38.38 29.76
C ARG A 508 12.91 38.76 30.34
N GLY A 509 11.91 37.99 29.91
CA GLY A 509 11.02 37.36 30.90
C GLY A 509 9.52 37.54 30.76
N LEU A 510 8.91 37.39 29.58
CA LEU A 510 7.47 37.10 29.51
C LEU A 510 7.22 35.61 29.82
N ARG A 511 7.20 35.32 31.12
CA ARG A 511 6.73 34.08 31.74
C ARG A 511 5.20 34.12 31.74
N ARG A 512 4.53 33.60 30.71
CA ARG A 512 3.09 33.32 30.75
C ARG A 512 2.84 31.92 31.31
N ARG A 513 1.92 31.88 32.27
CA ARG A 513 1.49 30.74 33.07
C ARG A 513 0.94 29.61 32.20
N ASN A 514 1.50 28.40 32.38
CA ASN A 514 0.82 27.16 32.04
C ASN A 514 -0.41 27.01 32.93
N ARG A 515 -1.58 26.84 32.32
CA ARG A 515 -2.76 26.28 32.98
C ARG A 515 -2.86 24.84 32.48
N VAL A 516 -2.74 23.92 33.43
CA VAL A 516 -3.00 22.49 33.29
C VAL A 516 -4.44 22.29 32.86
N PHE A 517 -4.66 21.54 31.79
CA PHE A 517 -5.93 20.87 31.52
C PHE A 517 -5.61 19.40 31.29
N ASP A 518 -5.87 18.62 32.33
CA ASP A 518 -6.10 17.19 32.22
C ASP A 518 -7.37 16.97 31.42
N PHE A 519 -7.32 16.14 30.38
CA PHE A 519 -8.48 15.42 29.91
C PHE A 519 -8.08 13.97 29.61
N ASN A 520 -8.58 13.09 30.48
CA ASN A 520 -8.81 11.69 30.19
C ASN A 520 -9.81 11.57 29.04
N MET A 521 -9.42 10.91 27.95
CA MET A 521 -10.11 9.76 27.35
C MET A 521 -9.32 9.24 26.15
#